data_AF-A0A1Z5L3I1-F1
#
_entry.id   AF-A0A1Z5L3I1-F1
#
_cell.length_a   1.000
_cell.length_b   1.000
_cell.length_c   1.000
_cell.angle_alpha   90.00
_cell.angle_beta   90.00
_cell.angle_gamma   90.00
#
_symmetry.space_group_name_H-M   'P 1'
#
loop_
_entity.id
_entity.type
_entity.pdbx_description
1 polymer ?
#
loop_
_entity_poly.entity_id
_entity_poly.type
_entity_poly.pdbx_seq_one_letter_code
_entity_poly.pdbx_strand_id
1 'polypeptide(L)'
;MLRSTSTGIVLNNGMDDFSVENATNRFGVHWSPSNLIAPGKRPMSSMCPSIVLDAKGQVRNVYGGAGGTRITSGAALILLASLRCC
;
A
#
# COMPACT_ATOMS: atom_id res chain seq x y z
N MET A 1 -0.67 -10.70 -15.79
CA MET A 1 -1.07 -9.32 -16.17
C MET A 1 -1.66 -9.39 -17.56
N LEU A 2 -2.78 -8.69 -17.81
CA LEU A 2 -3.46 -8.68 -19.10
C LEU A 2 -3.25 -7.32 -19.77
N ARG A 3 -2.73 -7.29 -21.00
CA ARG A 3 -2.54 -6.06 -21.79
C ARG A 3 -3.55 -6.01 -22.93
N SER A 4 -4.26 -4.90 -23.05
CA SER A 4 -5.15 -4.62 -24.18
C SER A 4 -4.36 -4.56 -25.49
N THR A 5 -4.79 -5.30 -26.51
CA THR A 5 -4.15 -5.31 -27.82
C THR A 5 -4.42 -4.04 -28.62
N SER A 6 -5.58 -3.39 -28.41
CA SER A 6 -5.97 -2.17 -29.12
C SER A 6 -5.45 -0.89 -28.47
N THR A 7 -5.43 -0.82 -27.13
CA THR A 7 -5.07 0.40 -26.39
C THR A 7 -3.71 0.32 -25.70
N GLY A 8 -3.14 -0.88 -25.55
CA GLY A 8 -1.87 -1.09 -24.85
C GLY A 8 -1.94 -0.98 -23.32
N ILE A 9 -3.11 -0.70 -22.74
CA ILE A 9 -3.32 -0.60 -21.29
C ILE A 9 -3.10 -1.97 -20.64
N VAL A 10 -2.32 -2.00 -19.55
CA VAL A 10 -2.14 -3.19 -18.70
C VAL A 10 -3.13 -3.11 -17.54
N LEU A 11 -4.00 -4.11 -17.43
CA LEU A 11 -4.98 -4.20 -16.36
C LEU A 11 -4.31 -4.64 -15.05
N ASN A 12 -4.72 -4.00 -13.95
CA ASN A 12 -4.26 -4.35 -12.62
C ASN A 12 -4.88 -5.67 -12.15
N ASN A 13 -4.24 -6.29 -11.16
CA ASN A 13 -4.73 -7.46 -10.43
C ASN A 13 -5.11 -7.07 -8.99
N GLY A 14 -5.62 -5.86 -8.76
CA GLY A 14 -5.91 -5.32 -7.42
C GLY A 14 -6.95 -6.11 -6.62
N MET A 15 -7.67 -7.03 -7.27
CA MET A 15 -8.55 -7.98 -6.57
C MET A 15 -7.80 -8.94 -5.63
N ASP A 16 -6.50 -9.18 -5.85
CA ASP A 16 -5.63 -10.02 -5.00
C ASP A 16 -5.44 -9.43 -3.57
N ASP A 17 -5.70 -8.13 -3.40
CA ASP A 17 -5.57 -7.45 -2.10
C ASP A 17 -6.81 -7.63 -1.20
N PHE A 18 -7.92 -8.20 -1.71
CA PHE A 18 -9.03 -8.61 -0.86
C PHE A 18 -8.73 -9.92 -0.12
N SER A 19 -9.39 -10.10 1.02
CA SER A 19 -9.46 -11.39 1.72
C SER A 19 -10.37 -12.36 0.96
N VAL A 20 -9.95 -13.62 0.90
CA VAL A 20 -10.79 -14.77 0.59
C VAL A 20 -10.85 -15.64 1.84
N GLU A 21 -12.03 -16.08 2.24
CA GLU A 21 -12.21 -16.87 3.46
C GLU A 21 -11.29 -18.10 3.48
N ASN A 22 -10.63 -18.32 4.60
CA ASN A 22 -9.69 -19.42 4.81
C ASN A 22 -8.51 -19.47 3.82
N ALA A 23 -8.19 -18.35 3.16
CA ALA A 23 -7.03 -18.22 2.29
C ALA A 23 -6.03 -17.18 2.82
N THR A 24 -4.78 -17.36 2.43
CA THR A 24 -3.71 -16.39 2.61
C THR A 24 -3.37 -15.79 1.25
N ASN A 25 -3.28 -14.47 1.16
CA ASN A 25 -2.99 -13.81 -0.11
C ASN A 25 -1.51 -13.95 -0.52
N ARG A 26 -1.16 -13.44 -1.71
CA ARG A 26 0.21 -13.52 -2.27
C ARG A 26 1.30 -12.91 -1.38
N PHE A 27 0.94 -12.00 -0.47
CA PHE A 27 1.86 -11.34 0.45
C PHE A 27 1.92 -11.98 1.84
N GLY A 28 1.23 -13.12 2.05
CA GLY A 28 1.22 -13.81 3.34
C GLY A 28 0.22 -13.23 4.34
N VAL A 29 -0.72 -12.38 3.92
CA VAL A 29 -1.73 -11.79 4.81
C VAL A 29 -2.88 -12.76 5.01
N HIS A 30 -3.18 -13.09 6.27
CA HIS A 30 -4.34 -13.92 6.64
C HIS A 30 -5.65 -13.19 6.35
N TRP A 31 -6.70 -13.95 6.06
CA TRP A 31 -8.02 -13.40 5.79
C TRP A 31 -8.58 -12.60 6.97
N SER A 32 -9.34 -11.57 6.64
CA SER A 32 -10.08 -10.74 7.60
C SER A 32 -11.48 -10.45 7.06
N PRO A 33 -12.55 -10.60 7.87
CA PRO A 33 -13.92 -10.27 7.48
C PRO A 33 -14.08 -8.84 6.97
N SER A 34 -13.33 -7.88 7.54
CA SER A 34 -13.41 -6.47 7.15
C SER A 34 -12.92 -6.20 5.73
N ASN A 35 -12.10 -7.10 5.17
CA ASN A 35 -11.52 -6.97 3.84
C ASN A 35 -12.02 -8.07 2.87
N LEU A 36 -13.16 -8.70 3.13
CA LEU A 36 -13.80 -9.59 2.14
C LEU A 36 -14.26 -8.82 0.89
N ILE A 37 -14.29 -9.53 -0.23
CA ILE A 37 -14.74 -9.03 -1.54
C ILE A 37 -16.22 -8.63 -1.48
N ALA A 38 -16.55 -7.45 -2.01
CA ALA A 38 -17.93 -7.02 -2.24
C ALA A 38 -18.03 -6.06 -3.44
N PRO A 39 -19.16 -6.02 -4.16
CA PRO A 39 -19.35 -5.07 -5.26
C PRO A 39 -19.14 -3.62 -4.83
N GLY A 40 -18.35 -2.85 -5.61
CA GLY A 40 -18.06 -1.44 -5.34
C GLY A 40 -17.13 -1.16 -4.15
N LYS A 41 -16.75 -2.19 -3.38
CA LYS A 41 -15.80 -2.06 -2.28
C LYS A 41 -14.38 -1.84 -2.81
N ARG A 42 -13.54 -1.15 -2.05
CA ARG A 42 -12.10 -1.00 -2.33
C ARG A 42 -11.31 -1.98 -1.47
N PRO A 43 -10.31 -2.69 -2.02
CA PRO A 43 -9.45 -3.57 -1.24
C PRO A 43 -8.57 -2.75 -0.30
N MET A 44 -8.21 -3.33 0.84
CA MET A 44 -7.24 -2.76 1.76
C MET A 44 -5.85 -2.71 1.11
N SER A 45 -5.11 -1.63 1.32
CA SER A 45 -3.75 -1.45 0.79
C SER A 45 -2.77 -1.13 1.90
N SER A 46 -1.53 -1.63 1.79
CA SER A 46 -0.42 -1.23 2.66
C SER A 46 0.20 0.13 2.28
N MET A 47 -0.28 0.78 1.21
CA MET A 47 0.23 2.08 0.78
C MET A 47 0.02 3.15 1.85
N CYS A 48 1.10 3.85 2.20
CA CYS A 48 1.10 4.97 3.14
C CYS A 48 2.01 6.12 2.63
N PRO A 49 1.71 6.73 1.47
CA PRO A 49 2.41 7.94 1.03
C PRO A 49 2.23 9.03 2.09
N SER A 50 3.34 9.65 2.50
CA SER A 50 3.39 10.47 3.71
C SER A 50 4.14 11.79 3.46
N ILE A 51 3.59 12.87 4.01
CA ILE A 51 4.21 14.20 4.05
C ILE A 51 4.31 14.60 5.52
N VAL A 52 5.50 15.04 5.95
CA VAL A 52 5.76 15.50 7.32
C VAL A 52 6.04 16.99 7.28
N LEU A 53 5.33 17.73 8.12
CA LEU A 53 5.51 19.17 8.30
C LEU A 53 6.31 19.44 9.59
N ASP A 54 7.08 20.52 9.60
CA ASP A 54 7.69 21.04 10.82
C ASP A 54 6.69 21.84 11.67
N ALA A 55 7.15 22.35 12.82
CA ALA A 55 6.32 23.16 13.71
C ALA A 55 5.83 24.49 13.11
N LYS A 56 6.45 24.94 12.00
CA LYS A 56 6.07 26.15 11.26
C LYS A 56 5.18 25.82 10.05
N GLY A 57 4.77 24.56 9.90
CA GLY A 57 3.96 24.08 8.78
C GLY A 57 4.74 23.95 7.46
N GLN A 58 6.07 24.04 7.47
CA GLN A 58 6.91 23.85 6.29
C GLN A 58 7.16 22.36 6.05
N VAL A 59 7.23 21.96 4.78
CA VAL A 59 7.50 20.56 4.42
C VAL A 59 8.92 20.18 4.88
N ARG A 60 9.00 19.19 5.77
CA ARG A 60 10.26 18.62 6.26
C ARG A 60 10.64 17.36 5.49
N ASN A 61 9.67 16.47 5.24
CA ASN A 61 9.89 15.21 4.53
C ASN A 61 8.71 14.88 3.62
N VAL A 62 9.00 14.26 2.47
CA VAL A 62 8.01 13.63 1.57
C VAL A 62 8.54 12.24 1.25
N TYR A 63 7.79 11.20 1.59
CA TYR A 63 8.24 9.82 1.38
C TYR A 63 7.07 8.84 1.15
N GLY A 64 7.42 7.66 0.66
CA GLY A 64 6.53 6.54 0.42
C GLY A 64 7.35 5.32 0.01
N GLY A 65 6.70 4.25 -0.40
CA GLY A 65 7.40 3.03 -0.82
C GLY A 65 6.54 2.06 -1.62
N ALA A 66 7.21 1.08 -2.21
CA ALA A 66 6.61 -0.07 -2.87
C ALA A 66 7.14 -1.36 -2.22
N GLY A 67 6.42 -2.48 -2.36
CA GLY A 67 6.84 -3.77 -1.80
C GLY A 67 5.79 -4.54 -1.01
N GLY A 68 4.50 -4.31 -1.28
CA GLY A 68 3.39 -5.03 -0.63
C GLY A 68 3.32 -4.75 0.87
N THR A 69 3.24 -5.81 1.68
CA THR A 69 3.12 -5.73 3.14
C THR A 69 4.26 -4.98 3.83
N ARG A 70 5.40 -4.82 3.17
CA ARG A 70 6.58 -4.12 3.70
C ARG A 70 6.51 -2.60 3.54
N ILE A 71 5.52 -2.07 2.82
CA ILE A 71 5.41 -0.62 2.59
C ILE A 71 5.27 0.13 3.93
N THR A 72 4.37 -0.33 4.80
CA THR A 72 4.11 0.32 6.10
C THR A 72 5.35 0.34 7.00
N SER A 73 6.03 -0.80 7.13
CA SER A 73 7.25 -0.89 7.96
C SER A 73 8.42 -0.14 7.33
N GLY A 74 8.58 -0.19 6.00
CA GLY A 74 9.59 0.57 5.28
C GLY A 74 9.40 2.08 5.39
N ALA A 75 8.16 2.57 5.31
CA ALA A 75 7.82 3.97 5.53
C ALA A 75 8.17 4.43 6.96
N ALA A 76 7.87 3.61 7.98
CA ALA A 76 8.29 3.87 9.36
C ALA A 76 9.83 3.89 9.50
N LEU A 77 10.50 2.97 8.79
CA LEU A 77 11.93 2.95 8.45
C LEU A 77 12.50 4.33 8.17
N ILE A 78 11.98 4.89 7.07
CA ILE A 78 12.40 6.16 6.49
C ILE A 78 12.17 7.30 7.48
N LEU A 79 10.98 7.33 8.10
CA LEU A 79 10.66 8.37 9.08
C LEU A 79 11.66 8.36 10.24
N LEU A 80 11.87 7.19 10.86
CA LEU A 80 12.77 7.04 11.99
C LEU A 80 14.20 7.45 11.65
N ALA A 81 14.71 7.03 10.48
CA ALA A 81 16.04 7.40 10.03
C ALA A 81 16.17 8.92 9.79
N SER A 82 15.15 9.53 9.19
CA SER A 82 15.16 10.96 8.89
C SER A 82 15.09 11.88 10.12
N LEU A 83 14.52 11.38 11.22
CA LEU A 83 14.41 12.12 12.49
C LEU A 83 15.65 11.95 13.39
N ARG A 84 16.52 10.99 13.10
CA ARG A 84 17.75 10.72 13.86
C ARG A 84 18.96 11.56 13.44
N CYS A 85 18.86 12.32 12.34
CA CYS A 85 19.87 13.32 11.99
C CYS A 85 19.61 14.62 12.77
N CYS A 86 19.97 14.59 14.06
CA CYS A 86 20.23 15.73 14.93
C CYS A 86 21.38 15.32 15.86
#